data_AF-A0A1G9BN94-F1
#
_entry.id   AF-A0A1G9BN94-F1
#
_cell.length_a   1.000
_cell.length_b   1.000
_cell.length_c   1.000
_cell.angle_alpha   90.00
_cell.angle_beta   90.00
_cell.angle_gamma   90.00
#
_symmetry.space_group_name_H-M   'P 1'
#
loop_
_entity.id
_entity.type
_entity.pdbx_description
1 polymer ?
#
loop_
_entity_poly.entity_id
_entity_poly.type
_entity_poly.pdbx_seq_one_letter_code
_entity_poly.pdbx_strand_id
1 'polypeptide(L)'
;MSIGSAEQALEAAVEAGRWAPSVHNTQLWTFAVRGKQISLRADTARKLPVSDASGREMLISCGAALFTMRTALRRDGYDTVVRVLPDPDRPGLLATIGSGGRIEADEHTRLLDAQITRRHTHRAGFADVPVPGRLIDSLVKAAMIEGARLTPVLSPAAVDVLAALTRAAQGVQSQDQRFGLEIIRWARLPGSTRADGVTADAKECPRCPTSCGDRRPAPCRGSRRRAVLRGATLRAVHAWQVLP
;
A
#
# COMPACT_ATOMS: atom_id res chain seq x y z
N MET A 1 29.67 9.03 -9.23
CA MET A 1 28.31 9.42 -8.78
C MET A 1 28.47 10.73 -8.03
N SER A 2 27.90 11.83 -8.54
CA SER A 2 27.97 13.11 -7.83
C SER A 2 27.23 12.95 -6.50
N ILE A 3 27.93 13.09 -5.37
CA ILE A 3 27.32 13.01 -4.05
C ILE A 3 26.48 14.27 -3.90
N GLY A 4 25.17 14.11 -4.04
CA GLY A 4 24.22 15.21 -3.84
C GLY A 4 24.31 15.73 -2.41
N SER A 5 24.04 17.03 -2.23
CA SER A 5 23.96 17.63 -0.91
C SER A 5 22.91 16.92 -0.06
N ALA A 6 23.01 17.04 1.27
CA ALA A 6 22.04 16.45 2.18
C ALA A 6 20.60 16.96 1.91
N GLU A 7 20.47 18.17 1.38
CA GLU A 7 19.20 18.76 0.96
C GLU A 7 18.63 18.09 -0.30
N GLN A 8 19.47 17.87 -1.32
CA GLN A 8 19.07 17.15 -2.53
C GLN A 8 18.60 15.72 -2.22
N ALA A 9 19.26 15.04 -1.28
CA ALA A 9 18.83 13.71 -0.83
C ALA A 9 17.47 13.73 -0.11
N LEU A 10 17.19 14.78 0.67
CA LEU A 10 15.88 14.96 1.32
C LEU A 10 14.78 15.24 0.29
N GLU A 11 15.05 16.03 -0.74
CA GLU A 11 14.12 16.27 -1.84
C GLU A 11 13.85 14.98 -2.64
N ALA A 12 14.89 14.22 -2.98
CA ALA A 12 14.76 12.93 -3.65
C ALA A 12 13.94 11.94 -2.81
N ALA A 13 14.14 11.92 -1.50
CA ALA A 13 13.35 11.10 -0.60
C ALA A 13 11.88 11.51 -0.59
N VAL A 14 11.55 12.81 -0.59
CA VAL A 14 10.18 13.30 -0.71
C VAL A 14 9.52 12.80 -2.01
N GLU A 15 10.22 12.88 -3.14
CA GLU A 15 9.70 12.35 -4.41
C GLU A 15 9.50 10.84 -4.37
N ALA A 16 10.42 10.09 -3.76
CA ALA A 16 10.25 8.66 -3.52
C ALA A 16 9.02 8.37 -2.65
N GLY A 17 8.79 9.16 -1.59
CA GLY A 17 7.64 9.03 -0.69
C GLY A 17 6.29 9.11 -1.39
N ARG A 18 6.18 9.83 -2.52
CA ARG A 18 4.95 9.92 -3.32
C ARG A 18 4.57 8.61 -3.99
N TRP A 19 5.54 7.71 -4.19
CA TRP A 19 5.30 6.37 -4.73
C TRP A 19 4.78 5.38 -3.68
N ALA A 20 4.69 5.77 -2.41
CA ALA A 20 4.18 4.89 -1.38
C ALA A 20 2.71 4.47 -1.64
N PRO A 21 2.32 3.24 -1.26
CA PRO A 21 0.92 2.84 -1.33
C PRO A 21 0.09 3.61 -0.30
N SER A 22 -1.16 3.91 -0.65
CA SER A 22 -2.15 4.46 0.28
C SER A 22 -3.54 3.86 0.05
N VAL A 23 -4.37 3.89 1.09
CA VAL A 23 -5.79 3.47 0.98
C VAL A 23 -6.45 4.25 -0.16
N HIS A 24 -7.07 3.51 -1.08
CA HIS A 24 -7.68 4.02 -2.31
C HIS A 24 -6.80 5.00 -3.12
N ASN A 25 -5.48 4.92 -2.96
CA ASN A 25 -4.51 5.85 -3.55
C ASN A 25 -4.85 7.34 -3.25
N THR A 26 -5.35 7.61 -2.04
CA THR A 26 -5.77 8.96 -1.61
C THR A 26 -4.60 9.88 -1.26
N GLN A 27 -3.40 9.31 -1.01
CA GLN A 27 -2.15 10.04 -0.74
C GLN A 27 -2.32 11.06 0.40
N LEU A 28 -2.79 10.59 1.57
CA LEU A 28 -3.19 11.43 2.71
C LEU A 28 -1.99 11.97 3.52
N TRP A 29 -0.96 12.45 2.85
CA TRP A 29 0.24 12.97 3.48
C TRP A 29 0.59 14.34 2.91
N THR A 30 1.19 15.17 3.75
CA THR A 30 1.92 16.36 3.30
C THR A 30 3.36 16.27 3.78
N PHE A 31 4.28 16.68 2.91
CA PHE A 31 5.70 16.72 3.19
C PHE A 31 6.16 18.18 3.18
N ALA A 32 7.07 18.51 4.09
CA ALA A 32 7.75 19.80 4.08
C ALA A 32 9.22 19.61 4.42
N VAL A 33 10.11 20.07 3.55
CA VAL A 33 11.56 20.11 3.82
C VAL A 33 11.87 21.45 4.50
N ARG A 34 12.57 21.40 5.63
CA ARG A 34 13.12 22.59 6.31
C ARG A 34 14.51 22.27 6.82
N GLY A 35 15.52 22.93 6.25
CA GLY A 35 16.92 22.62 6.53
C GLY A 35 17.21 21.15 6.25
N LYS A 36 17.76 20.44 7.24
CA LYS A 36 18.14 19.02 7.10
C LYS A 36 17.04 18.03 7.52
N GLN A 37 15.77 18.43 7.46
CA GLN A 37 14.67 17.62 7.98
C GLN A 37 13.42 17.69 7.11
N ILE A 38 12.82 16.54 6.84
CA ILE A 38 11.47 16.39 6.30
C ILE A 38 10.48 16.31 7.46
N SER A 39 9.38 17.05 7.39
CA SER A 39 8.21 16.86 8.23
C SER A 39 7.15 16.09 7.45
N LEU A 40 6.72 14.95 7.97
CA LEU A 40 5.60 14.15 7.45
C LEU A 40 4.35 14.41 8.31
N ARG A 41 3.29 14.90 7.68
CA ARG A 41 2.01 15.18 8.33
C ARG A 41 0.88 14.39 7.68
N ALA A 42 -0.10 13.97 8.47
CA ALA A 42 -1.36 13.46 7.94
C ALA A 42 -2.17 14.60 7.31
N ASP A 43 -2.69 14.37 6.10
CA ASP A 43 -3.68 15.24 5.47
C ASP A 43 -5.09 14.75 5.83
N THR A 44 -5.64 15.27 6.92
CA THR A 44 -6.98 14.91 7.40
C THR A 44 -8.09 15.38 6.46
N ALA A 45 -7.83 16.33 5.56
CA ALA A 45 -8.82 16.76 4.57
C ALA A 45 -9.09 15.66 3.52
N ARG A 46 -8.16 14.72 3.37
CA ARG A 46 -8.26 13.55 2.48
C ARG A 46 -8.76 12.29 3.20
N LYS A 47 -8.98 12.34 4.52
CA LYS A 47 -9.44 11.20 5.32
C LYS A 47 -10.75 10.63 4.77
N LEU A 48 -10.90 9.31 4.87
CA LEU A 48 -12.09 8.59 4.44
C LEU A 48 -13.09 8.51 5.60
N PRO A 49 -14.13 9.36 5.66
CA PRO A 49 -15.07 9.39 6.77
C PRO A 49 -15.88 8.10 6.96
N VAL A 50 -16.05 7.28 5.93
CA VAL A 50 -16.86 6.05 6.00
C VAL A 50 -15.97 4.81 6.16
N SER A 51 -15.07 4.57 5.21
CA SER A 51 -14.25 3.36 5.19
C SER A 51 -13.09 3.36 6.20
N ASP A 52 -12.59 4.53 6.60
CA ASP A 52 -11.51 4.69 7.60
C ASP A 52 -11.85 5.79 8.62
N ALA A 53 -13.03 5.68 9.23
CA ALA A 53 -13.54 6.67 10.19
C ALA A 53 -12.58 6.92 11.37
N SER A 54 -11.82 5.91 11.82
CA SER A 54 -10.81 6.05 12.86
C SER A 54 -9.49 6.66 12.35
N GLY A 55 -9.20 6.61 11.05
CA GLY A 55 -7.96 7.10 10.45
C GLY A 55 -6.80 6.11 10.56
N ARG A 56 -7.08 4.83 10.85
CA ARG A 56 -6.06 3.80 10.99
C ARG A 56 -5.36 3.54 9.66
N GLU A 57 -6.11 3.41 8.57
CA GLU A 57 -5.53 3.17 7.24
C GLU A 57 -4.78 4.39 6.71
N MET A 58 -5.22 5.59 7.06
CA MET A 58 -4.48 6.83 6.83
C MET A 58 -3.10 6.80 7.49
N LEU A 59 -3.02 6.43 8.77
CA LEU A 59 -1.74 6.32 9.48
C LEU A 59 -0.84 5.22 8.90
N ILE A 60 -1.40 4.07 8.55
CA ILE A 60 -0.66 2.99 7.86
C ILE A 60 -0.10 3.48 6.52
N SER A 61 -0.90 4.23 5.75
CA SER A 61 -0.46 4.83 4.49
C SER A 61 0.71 5.81 4.70
N CYS A 62 0.63 6.66 5.73
CA CYS A 62 1.73 7.56 6.08
C CYS A 62 2.98 6.79 6.57
N GLY A 63 2.81 5.69 7.29
CA GLY A 63 3.91 4.80 7.67
C GLY A 63 4.61 4.18 6.46
N ALA A 64 3.86 3.81 5.42
CA ALA A 64 4.43 3.34 4.17
C ALA A 64 5.24 4.44 3.44
N ALA A 65 4.75 5.68 3.45
CA ALA A 65 5.49 6.84 2.95
C ALA A 65 6.78 7.08 3.75
N LEU A 66 6.72 7.00 5.08
CA LEU A 66 7.88 7.11 5.96
C LEU A 66 8.96 6.07 5.63
N PHE A 67 8.57 4.79 5.52
CA PHE A 67 9.49 3.70 5.16
C PHE A 67 10.14 3.94 3.79
N THR A 68 9.35 4.40 2.82
CA THR A 68 9.83 4.70 1.45
C THR A 68 10.86 5.84 1.46
N MET A 69 10.60 6.93 2.17
CA MET A 69 11.54 8.05 2.33
C MET A 69 12.82 7.62 3.05
N ARG A 70 12.72 6.81 4.11
CA ARG A 70 13.89 6.26 4.81
C ARG A 70 14.78 5.43 3.87
N THR A 71 14.16 4.57 3.06
CA THR A 71 14.87 3.71 2.11
C THR A 71 15.64 4.55 1.08
N ALA A 72 15.00 5.57 0.50
CA ALA A 72 15.63 6.46 -0.47
C ALA A 72 16.81 7.26 0.13
N LEU A 73 16.65 7.81 1.34
CA LEU A 73 17.75 8.52 2.03
C LEU A 73 18.96 7.61 2.29
N ARG A 74 18.72 6.38 2.75
CA ARG A 74 19.78 5.40 2.98
C ARG A 74 20.47 5.02 1.68
N ARG A 75 19.72 4.83 0.60
CA ARG A 75 20.26 4.57 -0.74
C ARG A 75 21.17 5.70 -1.22
N ASP A 76 20.84 6.96 -0.90
CA ASP A 76 21.67 8.13 -1.22
C ASP A 76 22.88 8.33 -0.26
N GLY A 77 23.08 7.38 0.65
CA GLY A 77 24.25 7.31 1.54
C GLY A 77 24.12 8.16 2.80
N TYR A 78 22.89 8.45 3.24
CA TYR A 78 22.63 9.11 4.51
C TYR A 78 21.91 8.16 5.46
N ASP A 79 22.41 8.03 6.68
CA ASP A 79 21.62 7.41 7.74
C ASP A 79 20.37 8.25 8.04
N THR A 80 19.35 7.63 8.62
CA THR A 80 18.05 8.28 8.83
C THR A 80 17.79 8.49 10.31
N VAL A 81 17.64 9.76 10.71
CA VAL A 81 17.22 10.11 12.08
C VAL A 81 15.71 10.35 12.07
N VAL A 82 14.94 9.41 12.60
CA VAL A 82 13.47 9.46 12.57
C VAL A 82 12.93 9.65 13.98
N ARG A 83 12.03 10.62 14.14
CA ARG A 83 11.20 10.78 15.34
C ARG A 83 9.74 10.67 14.95
N VAL A 84 9.05 9.66 15.45
CA VAL A 84 7.61 9.43 15.25
C VAL A 84 6.85 10.14 16.35
N LEU A 85 5.75 10.81 15.99
CA LEU A 85 4.92 11.64 16.85
C LEU A 85 5.76 12.59 17.74
N PRO A 86 6.63 13.42 17.13
CA PRO A 86 7.64 14.17 17.87
C PRO A 86 7.05 15.32 18.72
N ASP A 87 5.77 15.65 18.54
CA ASP A 87 5.13 16.79 19.17
C ASP A 87 3.67 16.44 19.56
N PRO A 88 3.39 16.28 20.87
CA PRO A 88 2.05 15.92 21.35
C PRO A 88 1.00 17.02 21.10
N ASP A 89 1.41 18.29 21.00
CA ASP A 89 0.53 19.43 20.74
C ASP A 89 0.22 19.58 19.25
N ARG A 90 0.94 18.85 18.39
CA ARG A 90 0.72 18.80 16.94
C ARG A 90 0.50 17.36 16.47
N PRO A 91 -0.64 16.72 16.82
CA PRO A 91 -0.90 15.31 16.49
C PRO A 91 -0.96 15.01 14.98
N GLY A 92 -1.15 16.04 14.14
CA GLY A 92 -1.05 15.91 12.69
C GLY A 92 0.40 15.76 12.18
N LEU A 93 1.42 16.07 12.98
CA LEU A 93 2.83 15.83 12.69
C LEU A 93 3.20 14.39 13.07
N LEU A 94 3.15 13.50 12.09
CA LEU A 94 3.33 12.08 12.32
C LEU A 94 4.79 11.69 12.48
N ALA A 95 5.69 12.31 11.72
CA ALA A 95 7.12 12.06 11.85
C ALA A 95 7.97 13.23 11.37
N THR A 96 9.20 13.28 11.89
CA THR A 96 10.29 14.04 11.29
C THR A 96 11.40 13.10 10.85
N ILE A 97 11.92 13.29 9.64
CA ILE A 97 13.03 12.51 9.07
C ILE A 97 14.20 13.44 8.79
N GLY A 98 15.32 13.24 9.47
CA GLY A 98 16.56 13.98 9.24
C GLY A 98 17.60 13.16 8.48
N SER A 99 18.45 13.84 7.71
CA SER A 99 19.67 13.24 7.16
C SER A 99 20.74 13.19 8.24
N GLY A 100 21.06 11.97 8.69
CA GLY A 100 22.08 11.68 9.69
C GLY A 100 23.49 11.63 9.10
N GLY A 101 24.35 10.82 9.73
CA GLY A 101 25.72 10.59 9.25
C GLY A 101 25.76 9.96 7.87
N ARG A 102 26.92 10.07 7.19
CA ARG A 102 27.14 9.37 5.93
C ARG A 102 27.29 7.87 6.17
N ILE A 103 26.66 7.08 5.33
CA ILE A 103 26.76 5.62 5.32
C ILE A 103 26.94 5.11 3.89
N GLU A 104 27.43 3.89 3.76
CA GLU A 104 27.31 3.14 2.51
C GLU A 104 25.98 2.37 2.52
N ALA A 105 25.18 2.52 1.46
CA ALA A 105 23.96 1.74 1.33
C ALA A 105 24.32 0.26 1.20
N ASP A 106 23.66 -0.61 1.95
CA ASP A 106 23.80 -2.05 1.75
C ASP A 106 23.03 -2.52 0.49
N GLU A 107 23.29 -3.76 0.07
CA GLU A 107 22.64 -4.33 -1.11
C GLU A 107 21.13 -4.45 -0.95
N HIS A 108 20.66 -4.75 0.26
CA HIS A 108 19.24 -4.87 0.55
C HIS A 108 18.50 -3.54 0.32
N THR A 109 19.07 -2.43 0.80
CA THR A 109 18.57 -1.06 0.62
C THR A 109 18.50 -0.70 -0.86
N ARG A 110 19.55 -1.00 -1.64
CA ARG A 110 19.57 -0.75 -3.09
C ARG A 110 18.48 -1.54 -3.82
N LEU A 111 18.30 -2.81 -3.47
CA LEU A 111 17.27 -3.66 -4.08
C LEU A 111 15.85 -3.17 -3.75
N LEU A 112 15.60 -2.74 -2.51
CA LEU A 112 14.33 -2.16 -2.09
C LEU A 112 14.03 -0.83 -2.81
N ASP A 113 15.00 0.08 -2.85
CA ASP A 113 14.88 1.37 -3.55
C ASP A 113 14.51 1.19 -5.02
N ALA A 114 15.15 0.24 -5.71
CA ALA A 114 14.86 -0.10 -7.09
C ALA A 114 13.41 -0.61 -7.33
N GLN A 115 12.69 -1.04 -6.28
CA GLN A 115 11.28 -1.44 -6.39
C GLN A 115 10.30 -0.30 -6.17
N ILE A 116 10.71 0.85 -5.62
CA ILE A 116 9.79 1.96 -5.27
C ILE A 116 8.94 2.39 -6.48
N THR A 117 9.56 2.55 -7.65
CA THR A 117 8.89 2.98 -8.88
C THR A 117 8.29 1.84 -9.70
N ARG A 118 8.62 0.58 -9.38
CA ARG A 118 8.16 -0.62 -10.11
C ARG A 118 6.96 -1.29 -9.45
N ARG A 119 6.85 -1.16 -8.13
CA ARG A 119 5.79 -1.75 -7.34
C ARG A 119 4.43 -1.15 -7.73
N HIS A 120 3.46 -2.02 -7.96
CA HIS A 120 2.07 -1.65 -8.17
C HIS A 120 1.15 -2.62 -7.42
N THR A 121 -0.09 -2.22 -7.17
CA THR A 121 -1.09 -3.14 -6.59
C THR A 121 -1.73 -3.94 -7.70
N HIS A 122 -1.47 -5.25 -7.72
CA HIS A 122 -2.15 -6.18 -8.59
C HIS A 122 -3.41 -6.71 -7.90
N ARG A 123 -4.56 -6.70 -8.61
CA ARG A 123 -5.86 -7.11 -8.05
C ARG A 123 -6.46 -8.33 -8.76
N ALA A 124 -5.77 -8.90 -9.74
CA ALA A 124 -6.15 -10.16 -10.36
C ALA A 124 -5.89 -11.35 -9.45
N GLY A 125 -6.43 -12.49 -9.87
CA GLY A 125 -5.99 -13.78 -9.35
C GLY A 125 -4.50 -13.99 -9.64
N PHE A 126 -3.76 -14.37 -8.61
CA PHE A 126 -2.38 -14.84 -8.78
C PHE A 126 -2.37 -16.26 -9.36
N ALA A 127 -1.28 -16.60 -10.04
CA ALA A 127 -1.05 -17.98 -10.48
C ALA A 127 -0.99 -18.93 -9.27
N ASP A 128 -1.45 -20.16 -9.46
CA ASP A 128 -1.42 -21.22 -8.44
C ASP A 128 -0.01 -21.82 -8.31
N VAL A 129 0.94 -20.97 -7.92
CA VAL A 129 2.35 -21.33 -7.73
C VAL A 129 2.68 -21.21 -6.23
N PRO A 130 3.13 -22.30 -5.58
CA PRO A 130 3.52 -22.25 -4.18
C PRO A 130 4.63 -21.23 -3.92
N VAL A 131 4.43 -20.39 -2.91
CA VAL A 131 5.46 -19.46 -2.44
C VAL A 131 6.49 -20.24 -1.60
N PRO A 132 7.80 -20.17 -1.90
CA PRO A 132 8.80 -20.90 -1.13
C PRO A 132 8.78 -20.51 0.36
N GLY A 133 8.84 -21.48 1.27
CA GLY A 133 8.82 -21.24 2.73
C GLY A 133 9.90 -20.26 3.20
N ARG A 134 11.13 -20.39 2.67
CA ARG A 134 12.24 -19.46 2.96
C ARG A 134 11.92 -17.99 2.65
N LEU A 135 11.09 -17.73 1.64
CA LEU A 135 10.68 -16.38 1.27
C LEU A 135 9.66 -15.87 2.28
N ILE A 136 8.70 -16.69 2.68
CA ILE A 136 7.73 -16.36 3.74
C ILE A 136 8.47 -16.03 5.04
N ASP A 137 9.42 -16.85 5.46
CA ASP A 137 10.21 -16.62 6.67
C ASP A 137 11.01 -15.31 6.60
N SER A 138 11.55 -14.98 5.42
CA SER A 138 12.26 -13.72 5.20
C SER A 138 11.32 -12.52 5.30
N LEU A 139 10.08 -12.63 4.81
CA LEU A 139 9.06 -11.58 4.95
C LEU A 139 8.60 -11.40 6.41
N VAL A 140 8.45 -12.50 7.16
CA VAL A 140 8.15 -12.45 8.60
C VAL A 140 9.25 -11.72 9.35
N LYS A 141 10.52 -12.06 9.10
CA LYS A 141 11.67 -11.38 9.70
C LYS A 141 11.73 -9.90 9.32
N ALA A 142 11.50 -9.56 8.05
CA ALA A 142 11.48 -8.18 7.59
C ALA A 142 10.39 -7.35 8.31
N ALA A 143 9.19 -7.91 8.48
CA ALA A 143 8.14 -7.26 9.26
C ALA A 143 8.56 -7.04 10.72
N MET A 144 9.17 -8.04 11.35
CA MET A 144 9.64 -7.94 12.74
C MET A 144 10.71 -6.87 12.93
N ILE A 145 11.64 -6.72 11.98
CA ILE A 145 12.67 -5.67 11.99
C ILE A 145 12.03 -4.27 12.00
N GLU A 146 10.91 -4.11 11.28
CA GLU A 146 10.12 -2.86 11.26
C GLU A 146 9.07 -2.78 12.38
N GLY A 147 9.15 -3.65 13.40
CA GLY A 147 8.26 -3.63 14.56
C GLY A 147 6.84 -4.14 14.28
N ALA A 148 6.61 -4.82 13.16
CA ALA A 148 5.33 -5.40 12.79
C ALA A 148 5.33 -6.94 12.92
N ARG A 149 4.14 -7.51 13.17
CA ARG A 149 3.93 -8.95 13.11
C ARG A 149 3.29 -9.32 11.77
N LEU A 150 3.94 -10.21 11.02
CA LEU A 150 3.36 -10.85 9.85
C LEU A 150 3.02 -12.29 10.20
N THR A 151 1.75 -12.68 10.08
CA THR A 151 1.27 -14.04 10.33
C THR A 151 0.89 -14.69 9.00
N PRO A 152 1.68 -15.64 8.48
CA PRO A 152 1.34 -16.32 7.24
C PRO A 152 0.09 -17.21 7.41
N VAL A 153 -0.86 -17.08 6.50
CA VAL A 153 -2.05 -17.95 6.46
C VAL A 153 -1.87 -18.96 5.35
N LEU A 154 -1.35 -20.13 5.71
CA LEU A 154 -1.01 -21.21 4.77
C LEU A 154 -2.06 -22.32 4.72
N SER A 155 -2.98 -22.34 5.70
CA SER A 155 -4.04 -23.33 5.76
C SER A 155 -5.13 -23.01 4.74
N PRO A 156 -5.49 -23.97 3.87
CA PRO A 156 -6.59 -23.85 2.91
C PRO A 156 -7.91 -23.42 3.55
N ALA A 157 -8.24 -24.08 4.66
CA ALA A 157 -9.47 -23.82 5.39
C ALA A 157 -9.47 -22.41 5.99
N ALA A 158 -8.33 -21.96 6.51
CA ALA A 158 -8.20 -20.60 7.04
C ALA A 158 -8.33 -19.54 5.92
N VAL A 159 -7.76 -19.81 4.74
CA VAL A 159 -7.94 -18.94 3.56
C VAL A 159 -9.40 -18.87 3.14
N ASP A 160 -10.12 -19.99 3.10
CA ASP A 160 -11.54 -20.00 2.76
C ASP A 160 -12.41 -19.25 3.79
N VAL A 161 -12.09 -19.38 5.08
CA VAL A 161 -12.75 -18.62 6.17
C VAL A 161 -12.52 -17.13 5.99
N LEU A 162 -11.27 -16.70 5.79
CA LEU A 162 -10.94 -15.29 5.53
C LEU A 162 -11.67 -14.76 4.29
N ALA A 163 -11.71 -15.56 3.21
CA ALA A 163 -12.41 -15.17 2.00
C ALA A 163 -13.92 -15.02 2.24
N ALA A 164 -14.52 -15.87 3.07
CA ALA A 164 -15.93 -15.77 3.44
C ALA A 164 -16.20 -14.52 4.28
N LEU A 165 -15.36 -14.23 5.28
CA LEU A 165 -15.48 -13.04 6.12
C LEU A 165 -15.34 -11.75 5.30
N THR A 166 -14.35 -11.68 4.40
CA THR A 166 -14.18 -10.53 3.51
C THR A 166 -15.36 -10.34 2.56
N ARG A 167 -15.90 -11.41 1.98
CA ARG A 167 -17.11 -11.32 1.15
C ARG A 167 -18.32 -10.82 1.95
N ALA A 168 -18.48 -11.29 3.18
CA ALA A 168 -19.56 -10.83 4.05
C ALA A 168 -19.42 -9.34 4.38
N ALA A 169 -18.21 -8.90 4.76
CA ALA A 169 -17.92 -7.49 5.03
C ALA A 169 -18.15 -6.60 3.80
N GLN A 170 -17.71 -7.04 2.61
CA GLN A 170 -17.97 -6.36 1.35
C GLN A 170 -19.47 -6.30 1.03
N GLY A 171 -20.22 -7.36 1.34
CA GLY A 171 -21.67 -7.38 1.21
C GLY A 171 -22.33 -6.28 2.04
N VAL A 172 -21.96 -6.16 3.31
CA VAL A 172 -22.45 -5.08 4.20
C VAL A 172 -22.06 -3.70 3.67
N GLN A 173 -20.78 -3.50 3.32
CA GLN A 173 -20.30 -2.22 2.77
C GLN A 173 -21.01 -1.82 1.48
N SER A 174 -21.30 -2.77 0.60
CA SER A 174 -21.98 -2.52 -0.68
C SER A 174 -23.42 -2.04 -0.52
N GLN A 175 -24.03 -2.26 0.64
CA GLN A 175 -25.36 -1.77 0.98
C GLN A 175 -25.35 -0.37 1.59
N ASP A 176 -24.19 0.14 2.05
CA ASP A 176 -24.08 1.52 2.54
C ASP A 176 -23.84 2.49 1.38
N GLN A 177 -24.85 3.32 1.10
CA GLN A 177 -24.79 4.34 0.04
C GLN A 177 -23.62 5.32 0.26
N ARG A 178 -23.30 5.67 1.51
CA ARG A 178 -22.21 6.60 1.83
C ARG A 178 -20.85 6.00 1.48
N PHE A 179 -20.68 4.71 1.73
CA PHE A 179 -19.50 3.96 1.30
C PHE A 179 -19.39 3.96 -0.23
N GLY A 180 -20.48 3.67 -0.94
CA GLY A 180 -20.53 3.73 -2.40
C GLY A 180 -20.10 5.09 -2.97
N LEU A 181 -20.62 6.19 -2.41
CA LEU A 181 -20.26 7.56 -2.81
C LEU A 181 -18.78 7.86 -2.54
N GLU A 182 -18.23 7.39 -1.42
CA GLU A 182 -16.81 7.55 -1.09
C GLU A 182 -15.91 6.80 -2.09
N ILE A 183 -16.27 5.56 -2.45
CA ILE A 183 -15.55 4.78 -3.47
C ILE A 183 -15.61 5.43 -4.85
N ILE A 184 -16.73 6.07 -5.21
CA ILE A 184 -16.88 6.81 -6.47
C ILE A 184 -15.99 8.06 -6.44
N ARG A 185 -15.98 8.83 -5.34
CA ARG A 185 -15.15 10.03 -5.18
C ARG A 185 -13.65 9.76 -5.42
N TRP A 186 -13.20 8.57 -5.00
CA TRP A 186 -11.82 8.11 -5.15
C TRP A 186 -11.61 7.15 -6.32
N ALA A 187 -12.63 6.95 -7.16
CA ALA A 187 -12.44 6.33 -8.46
C ALA A 187 -11.85 7.36 -9.43
N ARG A 188 -10.83 6.96 -10.18
CA ARG A 188 -10.28 7.77 -11.26
C ARG A 188 -10.86 7.29 -12.59
N LEU A 189 -11.55 8.21 -13.26
CA LEU A 189 -12.11 7.94 -14.59
C LEU A 189 -10.99 7.83 -15.63
N PRO A 190 -11.19 7.00 -16.69
CA PRO A 190 -10.29 6.99 -17.83
C PRO A 190 -10.08 8.40 -18.40
N GLY A 191 -8.83 8.78 -18.68
CA GLY A 191 -8.48 10.11 -19.18
C GLY A 191 -8.39 11.23 -18.13
N SER A 192 -8.60 10.93 -16.84
CA SER A 192 -8.39 11.92 -15.78
C SER A 192 -6.91 12.28 -15.62
N THR A 193 -6.63 13.58 -15.41
CA THR A 193 -5.29 14.10 -15.09
C THR A 193 -4.92 13.99 -13.61
N ARG A 194 -5.85 13.53 -12.75
CA ARG A 194 -5.58 13.34 -11.32
C ARG A 194 -4.44 12.35 -11.14
N ALA A 195 -3.61 12.57 -10.12
CA ALA A 195 -2.56 11.64 -9.69
C ALA A 195 -3.02 10.71 -8.55
N ASP A 196 -4.15 11.01 -7.91
CA ASP A 196 -4.77 10.30 -6.78
C ASP A 196 -6.06 9.55 -7.16
N GLY A 197 -6.48 8.60 -6.32
CA GLY A 197 -7.60 7.70 -6.60
C GLY A 197 -7.20 6.45 -7.40
N VAL A 198 -8.10 5.47 -7.45
CA VAL A 198 -7.90 4.18 -8.13
C VAL A 198 -8.54 4.23 -9.51
N THR A 199 -7.75 3.99 -10.54
CA THR A 199 -8.21 3.92 -11.92
C THR A 199 -9.12 2.72 -12.18
N ALA A 200 -9.99 2.83 -13.18
CA ALA A 200 -10.96 1.78 -13.51
C ALA A 200 -10.29 0.47 -13.96
N ASP A 201 -9.17 0.55 -14.68
CA ASP A 201 -8.32 -0.60 -15.06
C ASP A 201 -7.65 -1.27 -13.86
N ALA A 202 -7.34 -0.51 -12.80
CA ALA A 202 -6.82 -1.04 -11.55
C ALA A 202 -7.92 -1.69 -10.67
N LYS A 203 -9.20 -1.51 -11.00
CA LYS A 203 -10.36 -2.18 -10.38
C LYS A 203 -10.80 -3.32 -11.28
N GLU A 204 -10.24 -4.51 -11.11
CA GLU A 204 -10.64 -5.63 -11.96
C GLU A 204 -12.09 -6.05 -11.77
N CYS A 205 -12.71 -6.45 -12.88
CA CYS A 205 -14.07 -6.92 -12.99
C CYS A 205 -14.17 -8.37 -12.48
N PRO A 206 -14.92 -8.67 -11.40
CA PRO A 206 -15.02 -10.02 -10.82
C PRO A 206 -15.64 -11.09 -11.74
N ARG A 207 -16.03 -10.73 -12.98
CA ARG A 207 -16.81 -11.56 -13.89
C ARG A 207 -16.04 -12.08 -15.12
N CYS A 208 -14.76 -11.73 -15.29
CA CYS A 208 -13.98 -12.25 -16.42
C CYS A 208 -13.05 -13.39 -15.96
N PRO A 209 -13.19 -14.61 -16.50
CA PRO A 209 -12.07 -15.54 -16.55
C PRO A 209 -10.95 -14.93 -17.39
N THR A 210 -9.72 -15.35 -17.11
CA THR A 210 -8.42 -14.89 -17.63
C THR A 210 -8.20 -14.93 -19.16
N SER A 211 -9.24 -14.96 -20.00
CA SER A 211 -9.12 -15.11 -21.45
C SER A 211 -9.58 -13.90 -22.29
N CYS A 212 -9.99 -12.78 -21.69
CA CYS A 212 -10.22 -11.56 -22.48
C CYS A 212 -8.91 -10.80 -22.68
N GLY A 213 -8.09 -11.29 -23.61
CA GLY A 213 -7.05 -10.48 -24.24
C GLY A 213 -7.67 -9.31 -25.01
N ASP A 214 -6.93 -8.21 -25.03
CA ASP A 214 -7.18 -6.96 -25.75
C ASP A 214 -8.23 -7.05 -26.88
N ARG A 215 -9.47 -6.65 -26.56
CA ARG A 215 -10.41 -6.01 -27.50
C ARG A 215 -11.59 -5.43 -26.72
N ARG A 216 -11.98 -4.21 -27.12
CA ARG A 216 -12.97 -3.28 -26.51
C ARG A 216 -14.23 -3.94 -25.90
N PRO A 217 -14.85 -3.35 -24.85
CA PRO A 217 -15.86 -4.03 -24.06
C PRO A 217 -17.22 -4.09 -24.78
N ALA A 218 -17.75 -5.30 -24.93
CA ALA A 218 -19.18 -5.56 -25.12
C ALA A 218 -19.77 -6.16 -23.82
N PRO A 219 -21.04 -5.90 -23.47
CA PRO A 219 -21.61 -6.35 -22.19
C PRO A 219 -22.05 -7.82 -22.26
N CYS A 220 -21.35 -8.72 -21.55
CA CYS A 220 -21.72 -10.13 -21.45
C CYS A 220 -22.88 -10.37 -20.47
N ARG A 221 -24.01 -10.89 -20.98
CA ARG A 221 -25.14 -11.44 -20.21
C ARG A 221 -24.79 -12.84 -19.69
N GLY A 222 -25.21 -13.15 -18.46
CA GLY A 222 -24.74 -14.30 -17.69
C GLY A 222 -25.26 -15.67 -18.12
N SER A 223 -24.58 -16.72 -17.65
CA SER A 223 -25.16 -18.04 -17.44
C SER A 223 -24.52 -18.73 -16.24
N ARG A 224 -25.35 -19.44 -15.47
CA ARG A 224 -25.01 -20.14 -14.22
C ARG A 224 -24.36 -21.49 -14.55
N ARG A 225 -23.19 -21.82 -13.97
CA ARG A 225 -22.78 -23.21 -13.68
C ARG A 225 -21.95 -23.29 -12.40
N ARG A 226 -22.24 -24.32 -11.59
CA ARG A 226 -21.48 -24.72 -10.39
C ARG A 226 -20.16 -25.36 -10.81
N ALA A 227 -19.07 -24.99 -10.16
CA ALA A 227 -17.82 -25.74 -10.19
C ALA A 227 -17.37 -26.01 -8.74
N VAL A 228 -17.25 -27.29 -8.41
CA VAL A 228 -16.63 -27.82 -7.19
C VAL A 228 -15.17 -28.07 -7.52
N LEU A 229 -14.23 -27.47 -6.80
CA LEU A 229 -12.81 -27.79 -6.93
C LEU A 229 -12.14 -27.84 -5.54
N ARG A 230 -11.47 -28.99 -5.33
CA ARG A 230 -10.63 -29.35 -4.18
C ARG A 230 -9.25 -28.69 -4.31
N GLY A 231 -8.61 -28.44 -3.17
CA GLY A 231 -7.19 -28.11 -3.10
C GLY A 231 -6.93 -26.69 -2.62
N ALA A 232 -6.52 -26.61 -1.36
CA ALA A 232 -5.48 -25.72 -0.84
C ALA A 232 -4.91 -24.62 -1.74
N THR A 233 -5.70 -23.57 -2.00
CA THR A 233 -5.30 -22.43 -2.83
C THR A 233 -5.28 -21.15 -2.01
N LEU A 234 -4.22 -20.36 -2.17
CA LEU A 234 -4.18 -18.97 -1.72
C LEU A 234 -5.16 -18.16 -2.57
N ARG A 235 -6.40 -18.04 -2.08
CA ARG A 235 -7.36 -17.07 -2.59
C ARG A 235 -6.95 -15.69 -2.10
N ALA A 236 -6.88 -14.74 -3.02
CA ALA A 236 -6.67 -13.35 -2.68
C ALA A 236 -7.81 -12.87 -1.79
N VAL A 237 -7.53 -12.79 -0.50
CA VAL A 237 -8.37 -12.11 0.47
C VAL A 237 -7.75 -10.74 0.68
N HIS A 238 -8.37 -9.70 0.12
CA HIS A 238 -8.05 -8.33 0.51
C HIS A 238 -8.57 -8.10 1.94
N ALA A 239 -7.76 -8.48 2.92
CA ALA A 239 -7.97 -8.16 4.32
C ALA A 239 -6.66 -7.59 4.89
N TRP A 240 -6.55 -6.27 4.95
CA TRP A 240 -5.55 -5.60 5.79
C TRP A 240 -6.09 -5.53 7.22
N GLN A 241 -6.15 -6.67 7.90
CA GLN A 241 -6.41 -6.71 9.34
C GLN A 241 -5.11 -7.05 10.07
N VAL A 242 -4.54 -6.03 10.70
CA VAL A 242 -3.62 -6.20 11.82
C VAL A 242 -4.53 -6.23 13.05
N LEU A 243 -4.65 -7.40 13.67
CA LEU A 243 -5.33 -7.57 14.96
C LEU A 243 -4.48 -6.90 16.07
N PRO A 244 -5.12 -6.44 17.17
CA PRO A 244 -4.45 -5.70 18.24
C PRO A 244 -3.27 -6.44 18.89
#